data_AF-A0A662J1S9-F1
#
_entry.id   AF-A0A662J1S9-F1
#
_cell.length_a   1.000
_cell.length_b   1.000
_cell.length_c   1.000
_cell.angle_alpha   90.00
_cell.angle_beta   90.00
_cell.angle_gamma   90.00
#
_symmetry.space_group_name_H-M   'P 1'
#
loop_
_entity.id
_entity.type
_entity.pdbx_description
1 polymer ?
#
loop_
_entity_poly.entity_id
_entity_poly.type
_entity_poly.pdbx_seq_one_letter_code
_entity_poly.pdbx_strand_id
1 'polypeptide(L)'
;MSVASILKSAKPGELEVPPKSLDHADHILRTALLGYPELAADHILNPALVGKLVGVVGSLIRRARLEFLKPGSEEEVVVRRGRIYSVLLEIAINLFGMEKEWAGFSDEEANEAVTAIVNALEEFEDIERRERGRPEVLRAVIDLKIEDMKKVMKGDPRGRKGMIAVMGENVEKRLDNDNLAESFLKAMREEIQSNVYYVMSKKGMCRFGNDYAIGLRWLRRLGYVQVSTNPVLAAIAYRDDPELWEKYKDYLRRRPELLDDPEKNADELAMAATLLALWPNMEVFRPPFFLKNYNDGMISYQLNPNVADSAEGSLKDAYKIYTACEEYFRRYDAYLVWGWPLNVERGRPNIVFKVAGSSPAAITITTELEAQGMGTNNTVVYTVSQEARLILAKFEGMARAVKRAIKVTRNYETNMGGRLEDHLREVIAADLIRKALEKVKNKEEELFKLAKALGVPVEKPEDIWKGTSGWGYDMEASTLDEKINLVSAKAYLRPLTKKPFAEFLARLGLYRSKEDAMNSLKELEEAVGMSGTLVAQRVWWLFFSPENRPKWLKWLM
;
A
#
# COMPACT_ATOMS: atom_id res chain seq x y z
N MET A 1 -19.60 -29.12 11.76
CA MET A 1 -18.92 -27.96 11.14
C MET A 1 -17.67 -28.47 10.42
N SER A 2 -17.27 -27.90 9.28
CA SER A 2 -16.00 -28.28 8.67
C SER A 2 -14.83 -27.73 9.50
N VAL A 3 -13.67 -28.38 9.45
CA VAL A 3 -12.45 -27.89 10.11
C VAL A 3 -12.15 -26.44 9.72
N ALA A 4 -12.27 -26.12 8.43
CA ALA A 4 -12.11 -24.74 7.93
C ALA A 4 -13.11 -23.76 8.56
N SER A 5 -14.37 -24.14 8.75
CA SER A 5 -15.36 -23.27 9.41
C SER A 5 -15.04 -23.02 10.88
N ILE A 6 -14.56 -24.04 11.62
CA ILE A 6 -14.14 -23.91 13.02
C ILE A 6 -12.97 -22.92 13.14
N LEU A 7 -11.97 -23.05 12.26
CA LEU A 7 -10.82 -22.15 12.24
C LEU A 7 -11.22 -20.70 11.89
N LYS A 8 -12.13 -20.50 10.92
CA LYS A 8 -12.63 -19.15 10.57
C LYS A 8 -13.45 -18.50 11.70
N SER A 9 -14.21 -19.28 12.46
CA SER A 9 -15.03 -18.76 13.57
C SER A 9 -14.27 -18.55 14.88
N ALA A 10 -13.06 -19.10 15.01
CA ALA A 10 -12.28 -19.05 16.24
C ALA A 10 -11.75 -17.63 16.52
N LYS A 11 -12.44 -16.90 17.39
CA LYS A 11 -12.06 -15.54 17.76
C LYS A 11 -10.73 -15.51 18.53
N PRO A 12 -9.87 -14.49 18.28
CA PRO A 12 -8.70 -14.26 19.12
C PRO A 12 -9.13 -13.74 20.51
N GLY A 13 -8.33 -14.05 21.52
CA GLY A 13 -8.46 -13.47 22.86
C GLY A 13 -7.94 -12.03 22.91
N GLU A 14 -8.11 -11.36 24.05
CA GLU A 14 -7.57 -10.02 24.22
C GLU A 14 -6.05 -10.02 24.48
N LEU A 15 -5.35 -9.05 23.91
CA LEU A 15 -3.94 -8.78 24.19
C LEU A 15 -3.82 -8.00 25.50
N GLU A 16 -3.43 -8.67 26.59
CA GLU A 16 -3.13 -8.07 27.90
C GLU A 16 -1.77 -7.35 27.88
N VAL A 17 -1.67 -6.18 28.51
CA VAL A 17 -0.42 -5.42 28.60
C VAL A 17 -0.03 -5.23 30.07
N PRO A 18 1.18 -5.63 30.51
CA PRO A 18 2.25 -6.26 29.72
C PRO A 18 2.00 -7.75 29.42
N PRO A 19 2.58 -8.31 28.34
CA PRO A 19 2.46 -9.73 28.04
C PRO A 19 3.15 -10.59 29.11
N LYS A 20 2.51 -11.72 29.47
CA LYS A 20 3.01 -12.69 30.45
C LYS A 20 3.78 -13.80 29.76
N SER A 21 5.04 -13.53 29.44
CA SER A 21 5.93 -14.45 28.72
C SER A 21 7.22 -14.72 29.48
N LEU A 22 7.65 -15.99 29.48
CA LEU A 22 8.88 -16.42 30.15
C LEU A 22 10.13 -16.17 29.30
N ASP A 23 10.06 -16.50 28.02
CA ASP A 23 11.13 -16.37 27.02
C ASP A 23 10.51 -16.21 25.62
N HIS A 24 11.34 -16.06 24.58
CA HIS A 24 10.88 -15.87 23.20
C HIS A 24 10.02 -17.03 22.68
N ALA A 25 10.37 -18.28 23.00
CA ALA A 25 9.61 -19.43 22.53
C ALA A 25 8.22 -19.52 23.20
N ASP A 26 8.15 -19.22 24.51
CA ASP A 26 6.88 -19.10 25.25
C ASP A 26 6.05 -17.93 24.71
N HIS A 27 6.69 -16.79 24.45
CA HIS A 27 6.04 -15.60 23.90
C HIS A 27 5.37 -15.89 22.56
N ILE A 28 6.09 -16.51 21.63
CA ILE A 28 5.57 -16.88 20.31
C ILE A 28 4.39 -17.85 20.47
N LEU A 29 4.57 -18.95 21.21
CA LEU A 29 3.53 -19.96 21.34
C LEU A 29 2.27 -19.41 22.01
N ARG A 30 2.39 -18.67 23.12
CA ARG A 30 1.23 -18.08 23.81
C ARG A 30 0.49 -17.10 22.92
N THR A 31 1.22 -16.25 22.19
CA THR A 31 0.62 -15.26 21.29
C THR A 31 -0.12 -15.95 20.13
N ALA A 32 0.45 -17.01 19.57
CA ALA A 32 -0.22 -17.82 18.56
C ALA A 32 -1.47 -18.51 19.12
N LEU A 33 -1.38 -19.12 20.31
CA LEU A 33 -2.49 -19.79 20.98
C LEU A 33 -3.60 -18.84 21.44
N LEU A 34 -3.30 -17.55 21.64
CA LEU A 34 -4.30 -16.50 21.84
C LEU A 34 -5.06 -16.15 20.56
N GLY A 35 -4.63 -16.63 19.40
CA GLY A 35 -5.26 -16.37 18.10
C GLY A 35 -4.53 -15.33 17.24
N TYR A 36 -3.27 -15.03 17.53
CA TYR A 36 -2.46 -14.09 16.74
C TYR A 36 -1.20 -14.78 16.14
N PRO A 37 -1.35 -15.83 15.31
CA PRO A 37 -0.20 -16.55 14.76
C PRO A 37 0.69 -15.67 13.87
N GLU A 38 0.14 -14.69 13.15
CA GLU A 38 0.88 -13.74 12.33
C GLU A 38 1.78 -12.80 13.16
N LEU A 39 1.25 -12.24 14.24
CA LEU A 39 2.00 -11.41 15.20
C LEU A 39 3.07 -12.24 15.91
N ALA A 40 2.72 -13.45 16.33
CA ALA A 40 3.66 -14.39 16.94
C ALA A 40 4.81 -14.75 15.99
N ALA A 41 4.51 -14.99 14.72
CA ALA A 41 5.52 -15.28 13.71
C ALA A 41 6.40 -14.05 13.41
N ASP A 42 5.84 -12.84 13.40
CA ASP A 42 6.62 -11.62 13.18
C ASP A 42 7.58 -11.30 14.33
N HIS A 43 7.25 -11.71 15.56
CA HIS A 43 8.15 -11.59 16.71
C HIS A 43 9.49 -12.32 16.49
N ILE A 44 9.52 -13.40 15.69
CA ILE A 44 10.77 -14.11 15.38
C ILE A 44 11.80 -13.22 14.68
N LEU A 45 11.36 -12.13 14.06
CA LEU A 45 12.23 -11.17 13.38
C LEU A 45 12.95 -10.23 14.36
N ASN A 46 12.87 -10.47 15.67
CA ASN A 46 13.60 -9.72 16.67
C ASN A 46 15.12 -9.80 16.46
N PRO A 47 15.83 -8.67 16.25
CA PRO A 47 17.29 -8.67 16.04
C PRO A 47 18.11 -9.28 17.19
N ALA A 48 17.55 -9.35 18.41
CA ALA A 48 18.20 -10.02 19.55
C ALA A 48 18.34 -11.54 19.36
N LEU A 49 17.66 -12.12 18.38
CA LEU A 49 17.70 -13.54 18.05
C LEU A 49 18.79 -13.92 17.05
N VAL A 50 19.52 -12.95 16.49
CA VAL A 50 20.63 -13.25 15.56
C VAL A 50 21.67 -14.12 16.27
N GLY A 51 22.01 -15.26 15.66
CA GLY A 51 22.89 -16.28 16.23
C GLY A 51 22.25 -17.16 17.32
N LYS A 52 20.94 -17.05 17.55
CA LYS A 52 20.17 -17.81 18.55
C LYS A 52 18.85 -18.35 17.99
N LEU A 53 18.54 -18.10 16.72
CA LEU A 53 17.26 -18.40 16.09
C LEU A 53 16.94 -19.89 16.20
N VAL A 54 17.90 -20.76 15.86
CA VAL A 54 17.74 -22.22 15.88
C VAL A 54 17.36 -22.71 17.29
N GLY A 55 18.04 -22.23 18.33
CA GLY A 55 17.75 -22.61 19.71
C GLY A 55 16.36 -22.18 20.19
N VAL A 56 15.92 -20.98 19.79
CA VAL A 56 14.56 -20.48 20.08
C VAL A 56 13.52 -21.29 19.32
N VAL A 57 13.73 -21.56 18.03
CA VAL A 57 12.84 -22.37 17.19
C VAL A 57 12.74 -23.80 17.72
N GLY A 58 13.84 -24.43 18.12
CA GLY A 58 13.82 -25.76 18.74
C GLY A 58 13.01 -25.78 20.05
N SER A 59 13.18 -24.76 20.89
CA SER A 59 12.40 -24.61 22.13
C SER A 59 10.90 -24.40 21.85
N LEU A 60 10.58 -23.61 20.82
CA LEU A 60 9.21 -23.39 20.34
C LEU A 60 8.59 -24.71 19.87
N ILE A 61 9.26 -25.44 18.99
CA ILE A 61 8.82 -26.74 18.46
C ILE A 61 8.52 -27.71 19.60
N ARG A 62 9.45 -27.83 20.57
CA ARG A 62 9.28 -28.73 21.72
C ARG A 62 8.04 -28.38 22.55
N ARG A 63 7.71 -27.09 22.72
CA ARG A 63 6.52 -26.66 23.47
C ARG A 63 5.24 -26.77 22.63
N ALA A 64 5.31 -26.40 21.36
CA ALA A 64 4.23 -26.56 20.40
C ALA A 64 3.80 -28.03 20.32
N ARG A 65 4.74 -28.98 20.28
CA ARG A 65 4.47 -30.42 20.31
C ARG A 65 3.68 -30.86 21.55
N LEU A 66 4.02 -30.36 22.73
CA LEU A 66 3.27 -30.69 23.95
C LEU A 66 1.83 -30.16 23.89
N GLU A 67 1.63 -28.93 23.42
CA GLU A 67 0.29 -28.37 23.24
C GLU A 67 -0.49 -29.08 22.13
N PHE A 68 0.19 -29.50 21.06
CA PHE A 68 -0.40 -30.22 19.94
C PHE A 68 -1.00 -31.58 20.36
N LEU A 69 -0.31 -32.28 21.27
CA LEU A 69 -0.70 -33.59 21.81
C LEU A 69 -1.70 -33.52 22.97
N LYS A 70 -1.96 -32.34 23.51
CA LYS A 70 -2.88 -32.17 24.63
C LYS A 70 -4.29 -32.64 24.22
N PRO A 71 -5.03 -33.35 25.09
CA PRO A 71 -6.43 -33.68 24.84
C PRO A 71 -7.32 -32.44 24.93
N GLY A 72 -8.57 -32.56 24.50
CA GLY A 72 -9.59 -31.49 24.55
C GLY A 72 -10.84 -31.89 23.78
N SER A 73 -11.82 -30.99 23.72
CA SER A 73 -12.93 -31.15 22.78
C SER A 73 -12.42 -31.11 21.33
N GLU A 74 -13.20 -31.65 20.39
CA GLU A 74 -12.83 -31.65 18.97
C GLU A 74 -12.52 -30.23 18.47
N GLU A 75 -13.35 -29.25 18.84
CA GLU A 75 -13.19 -27.85 18.48
C GLU A 75 -11.91 -27.24 19.10
N GLU A 76 -11.66 -27.48 20.39
CA GLU A 76 -10.45 -27.00 21.07
C GLU A 76 -9.18 -27.56 20.44
N VAL A 77 -9.18 -28.85 20.10
CA VAL A 77 -8.04 -29.53 19.46
C VAL A 77 -7.81 -28.95 18.06
N VAL A 78 -8.87 -28.81 17.25
CA VAL A 78 -8.77 -28.23 15.90
C VAL A 78 -8.22 -26.81 15.94
N VAL A 79 -8.74 -25.95 16.81
CA VAL A 79 -8.28 -24.55 16.93
C VAL A 79 -6.84 -24.48 17.41
N ARG A 80 -6.48 -25.25 18.44
CA ARG A 80 -5.11 -25.29 18.98
C ARG A 80 -4.10 -25.76 17.93
N ARG A 81 -4.38 -26.88 17.26
CA ARG A 81 -3.51 -27.41 16.20
C ARG A 81 -3.42 -26.46 15.02
N GLY A 82 -4.54 -25.86 14.60
CA GLY A 82 -4.56 -24.87 13.52
C GLY A 82 -3.69 -23.64 13.81
N ARG A 83 -3.73 -23.13 15.05
CA ARG A 83 -2.86 -22.02 15.51
C ARG A 83 -1.38 -22.41 15.52
N ILE A 84 -1.05 -23.64 15.93
CA ILE A 84 0.32 -24.18 15.92
C ILE A 84 0.86 -24.32 14.49
N TYR A 85 0.09 -24.92 13.58
CA TYR A 85 0.48 -24.98 12.17
C TYR A 85 0.67 -23.59 11.59
N SER A 86 -0.29 -22.69 11.81
CA SER A 86 -0.22 -21.34 11.24
C SER A 86 1.06 -20.62 11.68
N VAL A 87 1.41 -20.63 12.98
CA VAL A 87 2.62 -19.93 13.43
C VAL A 87 3.90 -20.54 12.88
N LEU A 88 4.02 -21.88 12.82
CA LEU A 88 5.21 -22.55 12.30
C LEU A 88 5.39 -22.31 10.80
N LEU A 89 4.30 -22.42 10.02
CA LEU A 89 4.30 -22.10 8.60
C LEU A 89 4.66 -20.63 8.36
N GLU A 90 4.06 -19.70 9.11
CA GLU A 90 4.34 -18.27 8.97
C GLU A 90 5.80 -17.92 9.30
N ILE A 91 6.40 -18.54 10.33
CA ILE A 91 7.82 -18.36 10.64
C ILE A 91 8.68 -18.83 9.47
N ALA A 92 8.43 -20.03 8.93
CA ALA A 92 9.20 -20.54 7.79
C ALA A 92 9.11 -19.60 6.58
N ILE A 93 7.91 -19.09 6.26
CA ILE A 93 7.72 -18.18 5.12
C ILE A 93 8.38 -16.81 5.38
N ASN A 94 8.34 -16.28 6.60
CA ASN A 94 9.08 -15.06 6.97
C ASN A 94 10.60 -15.24 6.74
N LEU A 95 11.14 -16.45 7.00
CA LEU A 95 12.53 -16.79 6.75
C LEU A 95 12.87 -16.96 5.26
N PHE A 96 11.89 -17.19 4.38
CA PHE A 96 12.09 -17.19 2.92
C PHE A 96 12.16 -15.78 2.32
N GLY A 97 11.42 -14.84 2.91
CA GLY A 97 11.24 -13.48 2.42
C GLY A 97 12.38 -12.52 2.77
N MET A 98 12.23 -11.27 2.31
CA MET A 98 13.15 -10.16 2.61
C MET A 98 13.23 -9.83 4.10
N GLU A 99 12.26 -10.29 4.88
CA GLU A 99 12.16 -10.06 6.32
C GLU A 99 13.34 -10.64 7.09
N LYS A 100 13.82 -11.82 6.67
CA LYS A 100 15.06 -12.43 7.19
C LYS A 100 16.27 -11.50 7.01
N GLU A 101 16.42 -10.93 5.82
CA GLU A 101 17.50 -9.99 5.49
C GLU A 101 17.39 -8.70 6.31
N TRP A 102 16.16 -8.28 6.64
CA TRP A 102 15.93 -7.10 7.47
C TRP A 102 16.21 -7.34 8.95
N ALA A 103 15.92 -8.55 9.45
CA ALA A 103 16.23 -8.99 10.80
C ALA A 103 17.73 -9.27 11.01
N GLY A 104 18.46 -9.59 9.94
CA GLY A 104 19.90 -9.83 9.96
C GLY A 104 20.29 -11.29 10.20
N PHE A 105 19.39 -12.25 9.96
CA PHE A 105 19.73 -13.68 10.06
C PHE A 105 20.55 -14.13 8.85
N SER A 106 21.52 -15.01 9.09
CA SER A 106 22.30 -15.62 8.02
C SER A 106 21.47 -16.64 7.24
N ASP A 107 21.87 -16.93 5.99
CA ASP A 107 21.24 -17.99 5.20
C ASP A 107 21.36 -19.36 5.88
N GLU A 108 22.50 -19.64 6.52
CA GLU A 108 22.75 -20.90 7.24
C GLU A 108 21.80 -21.06 8.43
N GLU A 109 21.75 -20.07 9.32
CA GLU A 109 20.92 -20.10 10.53
C GLU A 109 19.43 -20.19 10.18
N ALA A 110 18.98 -19.41 9.19
CA ALA A 110 17.60 -19.44 8.73
C ALA A 110 17.22 -20.78 8.08
N ASN A 111 18.12 -21.38 7.30
CA ASN A 111 17.87 -22.68 6.69
C ASN A 111 17.79 -23.79 7.73
N GLU A 112 18.68 -23.81 8.73
CA GLU A 112 18.64 -24.77 9.82
C GLU A 112 17.34 -24.66 10.63
N ALA A 113 16.91 -23.43 10.94
CA ALA A 113 15.65 -23.17 11.61
C ALA A 113 14.44 -23.64 10.79
N VAL A 114 14.43 -23.40 9.47
CA VAL A 114 13.38 -23.91 8.57
C VAL A 114 13.37 -25.43 8.56
N THR A 115 14.52 -26.09 8.44
CA THR A 115 14.60 -27.56 8.44
C THR A 115 14.03 -28.14 9.73
N ALA A 116 14.34 -27.54 10.89
CA ALA A 116 13.74 -27.96 12.16
C ALA A 116 12.21 -27.82 12.15
N ILE A 117 11.68 -26.73 11.58
CA ILE A 117 10.23 -26.50 11.43
C ILE A 117 9.59 -27.54 10.51
N VAL A 118 10.19 -27.81 9.34
CA VAL A 118 9.69 -28.80 8.37
C VAL A 118 9.60 -30.18 9.04
N ASN A 119 10.66 -30.65 9.68
CA ASN A 119 10.68 -31.94 10.38
C ASN A 119 9.59 -32.03 11.47
N ALA A 120 9.34 -30.94 12.19
CA ALA A 120 8.28 -30.89 13.19
C ALA A 120 6.87 -30.93 12.59
N LEU A 121 6.67 -30.22 11.48
CA LEU A 121 5.40 -30.21 10.75
C LEU A 121 5.08 -31.58 10.14
N GLU A 122 6.08 -32.28 9.62
CA GLU A 122 5.95 -33.67 9.15
C GLU A 122 5.49 -34.60 10.29
N GLU A 123 6.10 -34.49 11.48
CA GLU A 123 5.65 -35.27 12.65
C GLU A 123 4.19 -34.97 13.01
N PHE A 124 3.79 -33.70 12.98
CA PHE A 124 2.42 -33.28 13.31
C PHE A 124 1.39 -33.76 12.27
N GLU A 125 1.77 -33.70 10.99
CA GLU A 125 1.00 -34.23 9.87
C GLU A 125 0.78 -35.74 10.02
N ASP A 126 1.83 -36.47 10.37
CA ASP A 126 1.81 -37.91 10.65
C ASP A 126 0.88 -38.27 11.82
N ILE A 127 0.92 -37.50 12.90
CA ILE A 127 0.02 -37.68 14.05
C ILE A 127 -1.43 -37.56 13.60
N GLU A 128 -1.78 -36.53 12.82
CA GLU A 128 -3.14 -36.40 12.30
C GLU A 128 -3.53 -37.51 11.33
N ARG A 129 -2.63 -37.96 10.45
CA ARG A 129 -2.89 -39.10 9.57
C ARG A 129 -3.23 -40.36 10.37
N ARG A 130 -2.50 -40.63 11.45
CA ARG A 130 -2.76 -41.78 12.32
C ARG A 130 -4.07 -41.66 13.09
N GLU A 131 -4.41 -40.46 13.55
CA GLU A 131 -5.64 -40.23 14.34
C GLU A 131 -6.90 -40.12 13.48
N ARG A 132 -6.82 -39.53 12.28
CA ARG A 132 -7.97 -39.11 11.45
C ARG A 132 -7.96 -39.67 10.04
N GLY A 133 -6.93 -40.42 9.65
CA GLY A 133 -6.71 -40.94 8.29
C GLY A 133 -6.16 -39.91 7.31
N ARG A 134 -6.25 -38.61 7.61
CA ARG A 134 -5.76 -37.50 6.77
C ARG A 134 -5.47 -36.25 7.62
N PRO A 135 -4.56 -35.37 7.18
CA PRO A 135 -4.18 -34.16 7.92
C PRO A 135 -5.16 -32.99 7.68
N GLU A 136 -6.40 -33.14 8.14
CA GLU A 136 -7.48 -32.18 7.88
C GLU A 136 -7.22 -30.77 8.41
N VAL A 137 -6.56 -30.64 9.57
CA VAL A 137 -6.28 -29.33 10.17
C VAL A 137 -5.19 -28.60 9.40
N LEU A 138 -4.09 -29.29 9.10
CA LEU A 138 -3.02 -28.74 8.26
C LEU A 138 -3.57 -28.33 6.88
N ARG A 139 -4.35 -29.20 6.23
CA ARG A 139 -4.96 -28.91 4.93
C ARG A 139 -5.82 -27.65 4.99
N ALA A 140 -6.68 -27.52 6.01
CA ALA A 140 -7.50 -26.34 6.18
C ALA A 140 -6.65 -25.07 6.40
N VAL A 141 -5.57 -25.12 7.17
CA VAL A 141 -4.66 -23.98 7.36
C VAL A 141 -3.98 -23.57 6.05
N ILE A 142 -3.51 -24.52 5.25
CA ILE A 142 -2.91 -24.26 3.93
C ILE A 142 -3.94 -23.65 2.97
N ASP A 143 -5.13 -24.25 2.89
CA ASP A 143 -6.20 -23.78 2.01
C ASP A 143 -6.61 -22.34 2.37
N LEU A 144 -6.70 -22.00 3.67
CA LEU A 144 -6.99 -20.64 4.13
C LEU A 144 -5.93 -19.61 3.66
N LYS A 145 -4.64 -19.98 3.67
CA LYS A 145 -3.56 -19.11 3.21
C LYS A 145 -3.60 -18.93 1.68
N ILE A 146 -3.87 -20.00 0.94
CA ILE A 146 -4.03 -19.95 -0.52
C ILE A 146 -5.28 -19.15 -0.92
N GLU A 147 -6.39 -19.34 -0.20
CA GLU A 147 -7.61 -18.54 -0.36
C GLU A 147 -7.31 -17.05 -0.18
N ASP A 148 -6.56 -16.68 0.86
CA ASP A 148 -6.14 -15.30 1.09
C ASP A 148 -5.34 -14.71 -0.09
N MET A 149 -4.36 -15.47 -0.62
CA MET A 149 -3.60 -15.06 -1.80
C MET A 149 -4.50 -14.83 -3.03
N LYS A 150 -5.48 -15.71 -3.25
CA LYS A 150 -6.40 -15.67 -4.40
C LYS A 150 -7.46 -14.58 -4.32
N LYS A 151 -7.68 -13.95 -3.15
CA LYS A 151 -8.61 -12.81 -3.02
C LYS A 151 -8.11 -11.55 -3.72
N VAL A 152 -6.79 -11.39 -3.85
CA VAL A 152 -6.16 -10.17 -4.41
C VAL A 152 -6.63 -9.92 -5.84
N MET A 153 -7.33 -8.79 -6.04
CA MET A 153 -7.94 -8.39 -7.32
C MET A 153 -9.05 -9.31 -7.86
N LYS A 154 -9.64 -10.20 -7.05
CA LYS A 154 -10.69 -11.12 -7.51
C LYS A 154 -11.91 -10.41 -8.11
N GLY A 155 -12.21 -9.21 -7.62
CA GLY A 155 -13.31 -8.36 -8.10
C GLY A 155 -12.93 -7.37 -9.23
N ASP A 156 -11.77 -7.51 -9.88
CA ASP A 156 -11.39 -6.59 -10.96
C ASP A 156 -12.39 -6.69 -12.12
N PRO A 157 -13.09 -5.61 -12.50
CA PRO A 157 -14.13 -5.63 -13.53
C PRO A 157 -13.59 -5.95 -14.94
N ARG A 158 -12.27 -5.90 -15.13
CA ARG A 158 -11.59 -6.27 -16.40
C ARG A 158 -11.11 -7.73 -16.40
N GLY A 159 -11.39 -8.50 -15.35
CA GLY A 159 -10.97 -9.90 -15.24
C GLY A 159 -9.45 -10.09 -15.12
N ARG A 160 -8.72 -9.04 -14.74
CA ARG A 160 -7.26 -9.13 -14.52
C ARG A 160 -6.98 -9.87 -13.22
N LYS A 161 -5.82 -10.52 -13.18
CA LYS A 161 -5.39 -11.32 -12.03
C LYS A 161 -4.15 -10.72 -11.39
N GLY A 162 -4.18 -10.55 -10.07
CA GLY A 162 -3.04 -10.08 -9.31
C GLY A 162 -1.91 -11.11 -9.27
N MET A 163 -0.67 -10.64 -9.21
CA MET A 163 0.52 -11.50 -9.09
C MET A 163 0.43 -12.46 -7.89
N ILE A 164 -0.04 -11.98 -6.73
CA ILE A 164 -0.21 -12.81 -5.54
C ILE A 164 -1.23 -13.93 -5.75
N ALA A 165 -2.33 -13.66 -6.48
CA ALA A 165 -3.31 -14.68 -6.81
C ALA A 165 -2.73 -15.75 -7.75
N VAL A 166 -1.86 -15.37 -8.69
CA VAL A 166 -1.11 -16.31 -9.55
C VAL A 166 -0.16 -17.17 -8.71
N MET A 167 0.58 -16.56 -7.77
CA MET A 167 1.45 -17.31 -6.86
C MET A 167 0.65 -18.34 -6.06
N GLY A 168 -0.52 -17.96 -5.53
CA GLY A 168 -1.40 -18.88 -4.79
C GLY A 168 -1.87 -20.09 -5.60
N GLU A 169 -2.16 -19.91 -6.89
CA GLU A 169 -2.51 -21.02 -7.79
C GLU A 169 -1.32 -21.90 -8.14
N ASN A 170 -0.14 -21.30 -8.32
CA ASN A 170 1.07 -22.07 -8.57
C ASN A 170 1.41 -22.95 -7.37
N VAL A 171 1.26 -22.43 -6.15
CA VAL A 171 1.44 -23.17 -4.90
C VAL A 171 0.42 -24.30 -4.81
N GLU A 172 -0.87 -24.03 -5.03
CA GLU A 172 -1.93 -25.06 -4.98
C GLU A 172 -1.67 -26.23 -5.93
N LYS A 173 -1.19 -25.95 -7.16
CA LYS A 173 -0.87 -26.97 -8.16
C LYS A 173 0.32 -27.87 -7.78
N ARG A 174 1.18 -27.43 -6.85
CA ARG A 174 2.38 -28.15 -6.41
C ARG A 174 2.19 -28.87 -5.07
N LEU A 175 0.99 -28.80 -4.47
CA LEU A 175 0.70 -29.50 -3.23
C LEU A 175 0.71 -31.02 -3.45
N ASP A 176 1.41 -31.71 -2.55
CA ASP A 176 1.42 -33.16 -2.46
C ASP A 176 0.55 -33.62 -1.28
N ASN A 177 -0.49 -34.41 -1.54
CA ASN A 177 -1.40 -34.89 -0.50
C ASN A 177 -0.76 -35.94 0.42
N ASP A 178 0.40 -36.48 0.10
CA ASP A 178 1.15 -37.40 0.97
C ASP A 178 2.21 -36.68 1.81
N ASN A 179 2.53 -35.43 1.46
CA ASN A 179 3.50 -34.58 2.17
C ASN A 179 3.11 -33.10 2.03
N LEU A 180 2.05 -32.70 2.74
CA LEU A 180 1.45 -31.38 2.56
C LEU A 180 2.33 -30.26 3.09
N ALA A 181 2.91 -30.44 4.29
CA ALA A 181 3.70 -29.40 4.93
C ALA A 181 4.95 -29.05 4.10
N GLU A 182 5.74 -30.06 3.71
CA GLU A 182 6.98 -29.83 2.95
C GLU A 182 6.68 -29.29 1.55
N SER A 183 5.72 -29.90 0.83
CA SER A 183 5.37 -29.46 -0.54
C SER A 183 4.87 -28.02 -0.57
N PHE A 184 4.05 -27.61 0.39
CA PHE A 184 3.60 -26.23 0.54
C PHE A 184 4.76 -25.27 0.78
N LEU A 185 5.62 -25.55 1.77
CA LEU A 185 6.74 -24.66 2.10
C LEU A 185 7.77 -24.57 0.96
N LYS A 186 8.03 -25.68 0.26
CA LYS A 186 8.88 -25.70 -0.93
C LYS A 186 8.31 -24.83 -2.04
N ALA A 187 7.03 -24.98 -2.37
CA ALA A 187 6.38 -24.18 -3.39
C ALA A 187 6.37 -22.69 -3.02
N MET A 188 6.10 -22.36 -1.75
CA MET A 188 6.16 -20.99 -1.24
C MET A 188 7.56 -20.37 -1.36
N ARG A 189 8.60 -21.12 -0.99
CA ARG A 189 9.99 -20.66 -1.12
C ARG A 189 10.34 -20.33 -2.57
N GLU A 190 9.98 -21.23 -3.49
CA GLU A 190 10.21 -21.04 -4.92
C GLU A 190 9.49 -19.81 -5.47
N GLU A 191 8.19 -19.65 -5.19
CA GLU A 191 7.40 -18.50 -5.67
C GLU A 191 7.88 -17.17 -5.10
N ILE A 192 8.39 -17.14 -3.86
CA ILE A 192 8.95 -15.92 -3.25
C ILE A 192 10.30 -15.58 -3.87
N GLN A 193 11.23 -16.54 -3.87
CA GLN A 193 12.65 -16.26 -4.17
C GLN A 193 12.93 -16.12 -5.68
N SER A 194 12.11 -16.74 -6.53
CA SER A 194 12.19 -16.55 -7.99
C SER A 194 11.48 -15.29 -8.48
N ASN A 195 10.71 -14.62 -7.61
CA ASN A 195 9.96 -13.44 -7.98
C ASN A 195 10.88 -12.24 -8.28
N VAL A 196 10.63 -11.54 -9.39
CA VAL A 196 11.42 -10.38 -9.81
C VAL A 196 11.47 -9.28 -8.74
N TYR A 197 10.40 -9.05 -8.00
CA TYR A 197 10.35 -8.02 -6.95
C TYR A 197 11.23 -8.40 -5.76
N TYR A 198 11.26 -9.68 -5.37
CA TYR A 198 12.19 -10.18 -4.36
C TYR A 198 13.64 -9.98 -4.80
N VAL A 199 13.97 -10.37 -6.04
CA VAL A 199 15.32 -10.23 -6.60
C VAL A 199 15.75 -8.75 -6.65
N MET A 200 14.89 -7.86 -7.12
CA MET A 200 15.17 -6.42 -7.20
C MET A 200 15.35 -5.80 -5.80
N SER A 201 14.51 -6.19 -4.84
CA SER A 201 14.62 -5.74 -3.44
C SER A 201 15.90 -6.23 -2.79
N LYS A 202 16.25 -7.51 -2.97
CA LYS A 202 17.48 -8.12 -2.44
C LYS A 202 18.73 -7.47 -3.02
N LYS A 203 18.70 -7.06 -4.29
CA LYS A 203 19.78 -6.33 -4.96
C LYS A 203 19.79 -4.82 -4.68
N GLY A 204 18.85 -4.30 -3.89
CA GLY A 204 18.77 -2.88 -3.55
C GLY A 204 18.50 -1.98 -4.76
N MET A 205 17.86 -2.49 -5.82
CA MET A 205 17.67 -1.75 -7.07
C MET A 205 16.66 -0.60 -6.92
N CYS A 206 15.60 -0.83 -6.15
CA CYS A 206 14.60 0.18 -5.81
C CYS A 206 13.79 -0.26 -4.58
N ARG A 207 12.84 0.59 -4.16
CA ARG A 207 11.86 0.28 -3.13
C ARG A 207 10.48 0.19 -3.76
N PHE A 208 9.67 -0.77 -3.30
CA PHE A 208 8.33 -0.98 -3.82
C PHE A 208 7.26 -0.53 -2.82
N GLY A 209 6.27 0.17 -3.35
CA GLY A 209 5.04 0.54 -2.66
C GLY A 209 3.82 -0.13 -3.33
N ASN A 210 2.72 -0.28 -2.61
CA ASN A 210 1.47 -0.83 -3.15
C ASN A 210 0.31 0.16 -2.98
N ASP A 211 -0.51 0.32 -4.02
CA ASP A 211 -1.72 1.15 -4.01
C ASP A 211 -3.00 0.35 -3.72
N TYR A 212 -2.87 -0.85 -3.13
CA TYR A 212 -3.99 -1.74 -2.81
C TYR A 212 -3.86 -2.28 -1.38
N ALA A 213 -5.00 -2.50 -0.71
CA ALA A 213 -5.03 -2.84 0.72
C ALA A 213 -4.89 -4.35 1.01
N ILE A 214 -5.09 -5.22 0.01
CA ILE A 214 -5.17 -6.68 0.23
C ILE A 214 -3.90 -7.38 -0.27
N GLY A 215 -3.52 -8.47 0.39
CA GLY A 215 -2.35 -9.29 0.04
C GLY A 215 -1.00 -8.71 0.48
N LEU A 216 -1.03 -7.70 1.35
CA LEU A 216 0.14 -6.94 1.76
C LEU A 216 1.20 -7.78 2.48
N ARG A 217 0.80 -8.78 3.27
CA ARG A 217 1.77 -9.69 3.94
C ARG A 217 2.59 -10.48 2.92
N TRP A 218 1.98 -10.91 1.83
CA TRP A 218 2.68 -11.57 0.73
C TRP A 218 3.62 -10.61 0.00
N LEU A 219 3.21 -9.36 -0.24
CA LEU A 219 4.05 -8.34 -0.85
C LEU A 219 5.23 -7.93 0.04
N ARG A 220 5.04 -7.83 1.36
CA ARG A 220 6.09 -7.57 2.35
C ARG A 220 7.23 -8.59 2.22
N ARG A 221 6.90 -9.87 2.06
CA ARG A 221 7.88 -10.96 1.85
C ARG A 221 8.74 -10.76 0.60
N LEU A 222 8.18 -10.15 -0.44
CA LEU A 222 8.88 -9.80 -1.68
C LEU A 222 9.72 -8.52 -1.56
N GLY A 223 9.66 -7.81 -0.43
CA GLY A 223 10.43 -6.59 -0.21
C GLY A 223 9.67 -5.29 -0.43
N TYR A 224 8.34 -5.32 -0.55
CA TYR A 224 7.55 -4.11 -0.48
C TYR A 224 7.69 -3.49 0.92
N VAL A 225 7.73 -2.16 0.99
CA VAL A 225 8.03 -1.42 2.22
C VAL A 225 7.08 -0.24 2.47
N GLN A 226 6.11 -0.01 1.58
CA GLN A 226 5.19 1.11 1.69
C GLN A 226 3.82 0.74 1.12
N VAL A 227 2.78 1.34 1.69
CA VAL A 227 1.41 1.26 1.15
C VAL A 227 0.84 2.66 1.05
N SER A 228 0.19 2.93 -0.07
CA SER A 228 -0.49 4.19 -0.32
C SER A 228 -1.99 3.94 -0.32
N THR A 229 -2.71 4.58 0.62
CA THR A 229 -4.17 4.53 0.66
C THR A 229 -4.78 5.90 0.35
N ASN A 230 -6.06 5.92 0.05
CA ASN A 230 -6.92 7.09 -0.04
C ASN A 230 -8.37 6.66 0.32
N PRO A 231 -9.31 7.60 0.52
CA PRO A 231 -10.67 7.24 0.92
C PRO A 231 -11.37 6.27 -0.05
N VAL A 232 -11.09 6.36 -1.35
CA VAL A 232 -11.65 5.45 -2.37
C VAL A 232 -11.13 4.02 -2.16
N LEU A 233 -9.83 3.87 -1.90
CA LEU A 233 -9.23 2.56 -1.64
C LEU A 233 -9.71 1.96 -0.31
N ALA A 234 -9.91 2.80 0.71
CA ALA A 234 -10.51 2.36 1.97
C ALA A 234 -11.96 1.86 1.77
N ALA A 235 -12.75 2.56 0.96
CA ALA A 235 -14.11 2.11 0.62
C ALA A 235 -14.12 0.79 -0.18
N ILE A 236 -13.16 0.60 -1.09
CA ILE A 236 -13.00 -0.66 -1.83
C ILE A 236 -12.68 -1.82 -0.88
N ALA A 237 -11.89 -1.58 0.19
CA ALA A 237 -11.58 -2.63 1.17
C ALA A 237 -12.85 -3.21 1.82
N TYR A 238 -13.84 -2.37 2.16
CA TYR A 238 -15.14 -2.82 2.69
C TYR A 238 -15.99 -3.62 1.71
N ARG A 239 -15.76 -3.45 0.40
CA ARG A 239 -16.43 -4.24 -0.64
C ARG A 239 -15.75 -5.60 -0.82
N ASP A 240 -14.43 -5.61 -0.77
CA ASP A 240 -13.62 -6.81 -1.04
C ASP A 240 -13.49 -7.71 0.21
N ASP A 241 -13.59 -7.14 1.42
CA ASP A 241 -13.64 -7.84 2.72
C ASP A 241 -14.89 -7.44 3.54
N PRO A 242 -16.00 -8.21 3.43
CA PRO A 242 -17.22 -7.96 4.19
C PRO A 242 -17.06 -8.03 5.72
N GLU A 243 -16.03 -8.68 6.26
CA GLU A 243 -15.82 -8.79 7.70
C GLU A 243 -15.49 -7.43 8.35
N LEU A 244 -14.98 -6.47 7.57
CA LEU A 244 -14.76 -5.09 8.03
C LEU A 244 -16.06 -4.42 8.48
N TRP A 245 -17.21 -4.78 7.90
CA TRP A 245 -18.52 -4.27 8.35
C TRP A 245 -18.88 -4.76 9.76
N GLU A 246 -18.55 -6.01 10.10
CA GLU A 246 -18.77 -6.53 11.45
C GLU A 246 -17.88 -5.80 12.47
N LYS A 247 -16.59 -5.63 12.14
CA LYS A 247 -15.66 -4.85 12.98
C LYS A 247 -16.13 -3.41 13.18
N TYR A 248 -16.67 -2.79 12.13
CA TYR A 248 -17.18 -1.44 12.21
C TYR A 248 -18.45 -1.35 13.06
N LYS A 249 -19.38 -2.30 12.93
CA LYS A 249 -20.55 -2.40 13.81
C LYS A 249 -20.14 -2.57 15.28
N ASP A 250 -19.15 -3.42 15.55
CA ASP A 250 -18.63 -3.60 16.92
C ASP A 250 -17.98 -2.33 17.48
N TYR A 251 -17.26 -1.58 16.64
CA TYR A 251 -16.71 -0.28 17.01
C TYR A 251 -17.82 0.72 17.36
N LEU A 252 -18.85 0.82 16.53
CA LEU A 252 -19.97 1.75 16.71
C LEU A 252 -20.85 1.39 17.92
N ARG A 253 -21.02 0.09 18.22
CA ARG A 253 -21.73 -0.35 19.45
C ARG A 253 -21.06 0.15 20.73
N ARG A 254 -19.74 0.36 20.69
CA ARG A 254 -18.96 0.90 21.83
C ARG A 254 -18.96 2.43 21.86
N ARG A 255 -19.51 3.08 20.84
CA ARG A 255 -19.54 4.53 20.65
C ARG A 255 -20.91 5.00 20.12
N PRO A 256 -21.99 4.78 20.87
CA PRO A 256 -23.34 5.13 20.43
C PRO A 256 -23.49 6.64 20.13
N GLU A 257 -22.68 7.51 20.75
CA GLU A 257 -22.68 8.96 20.52
C GLU A 257 -22.40 9.35 19.06
N LEU A 258 -21.71 8.49 18.30
CA LEU A 258 -21.46 8.73 16.87
C LEU A 258 -22.72 8.51 16.02
N LEU A 259 -23.69 7.77 16.54
CA LEU A 259 -24.93 7.40 15.85
C LEU A 259 -26.11 8.32 16.17
N ASP A 260 -25.98 9.22 17.16
CA ASP A 260 -27.05 10.14 17.55
C ASP A 260 -27.44 11.09 16.41
N ASP A 261 -26.46 11.54 15.63
CA ASP A 261 -26.63 12.35 14.41
C ASP A 261 -25.57 11.97 13.36
N PRO A 262 -25.83 10.94 12.53
CA PRO A 262 -24.84 10.42 11.59
C PRO A 262 -24.44 11.41 10.50
N GLU A 263 -25.32 12.34 10.11
CA GLU A 263 -25.01 13.35 9.10
C GLU A 263 -24.02 14.37 9.65
N LYS A 264 -24.25 14.83 10.88
CA LYS A 264 -23.32 15.73 11.57
C LYS A 264 -21.98 15.07 11.90
N ASN A 265 -21.99 13.77 12.17
CA ASN A 265 -20.79 12.97 12.50
C ASN A 265 -20.19 12.25 11.28
N ALA A 266 -20.53 12.66 10.05
CA ALA A 266 -20.14 11.93 8.84
C ALA A 266 -18.61 11.79 8.71
N ASP A 267 -17.85 12.85 9.01
CA ASP A 267 -16.39 12.84 8.96
C ASP A 267 -15.79 11.91 10.04
N GLU A 268 -16.32 11.94 11.27
CA GLU A 268 -15.94 11.01 12.34
C GLU A 268 -16.18 9.54 11.97
N LEU A 269 -17.35 9.24 11.41
CA LEU A 269 -17.75 7.91 10.96
C LEU A 269 -16.83 7.43 9.83
N ALA A 270 -16.59 8.28 8.83
CA ALA A 270 -15.68 7.98 7.72
C ALA A 270 -14.24 7.76 8.21
N MET A 271 -13.75 8.58 9.14
CA MET A 271 -12.43 8.43 9.74
C MET A 271 -12.32 7.10 10.50
N ALA A 272 -13.31 6.74 11.31
CA ALA A 272 -13.33 5.48 12.05
C ALA A 272 -13.31 4.25 11.12
N ALA A 273 -14.15 4.25 10.08
CA ALA A 273 -14.16 3.20 9.08
C ALA A 273 -12.80 3.09 8.36
N THR A 274 -12.21 4.24 8.01
CA THR A 274 -10.89 4.28 7.37
C THR A 274 -9.79 3.70 8.27
N LEU A 275 -9.79 4.02 9.57
CA LEU A 275 -8.80 3.48 10.51
C LEU A 275 -8.91 1.97 10.68
N LEU A 276 -10.14 1.44 10.77
CA LEU A 276 -10.38 0.00 10.87
C LEU A 276 -9.90 -0.77 9.64
N ALA A 277 -10.04 -0.18 8.46
CA ALA A 277 -9.49 -0.75 7.23
C ALA A 277 -7.96 -0.64 7.13
N LEU A 278 -7.33 0.30 7.86
CA LEU A 278 -5.90 0.56 7.77
C LEU A 278 -5.05 -0.12 8.83
N TRP A 279 -5.56 -0.34 10.04
CA TRP A 279 -4.79 -1.02 11.08
C TRP A 279 -4.22 -2.37 10.64
N PRO A 280 -4.97 -3.24 9.93
CA PRO A 280 -4.39 -4.48 9.40
C PRO A 280 -3.19 -4.24 8.46
N ASN A 281 -3.23 -3.19 7.65
CA ASN A 281 -2.13 -2.82 6.76
C ASN A 281 -0.93 -2.32 7.56
N MET A 282 -1.20 -1.50 8.59
CA MET A 282 -0.17 -0.99 9.48
C MET A 282 0.52 -2.11 10.25
N GLU A 283 -0.23 -3.10 10.76
CA GLU A 283 0.26 -4.32 11.41
C GLU A 283 1.22 -5.10 10.52
N VAL A 284 0.82 -5.35 9.28
CA VAL A 284 1.65 -6.06 8.30
C VAL A 284 3.01 -5.36 8.15
N PHE A 285 3.06 -4.03 8.12
CA PHE A 285 4.30 -3.30 7.92
C PHE A 285 5.02 -2.89 9.23
N ARG A 286 4.54 -3.32 10.41
CA ARG A 286 5.25 -3.06 11.68
C ARG A 286 6.66 -3.65 11.71
N PRO A 287 6.93 -4.89 11.23
CA PRO A 287 8.29 -5.42 11.25
C PRO A 287 9.30 -4.57 10.47
N PRO A 288 9.10 -4.23 9.18
CA PRO A 288 10.03 -3.34 8.48
C PRO A 288 10.11 -1.95 9.11
N PHE A 289 9.03 -1.43 9.71
CA PHE A 289 9.06 -0.15 10.41
C PHE A 289 10.07 -0.13 11.55
N PHE A 290 10.09 -1.15 12.41
CA PHE A 290 11.06 -1.23 13.49
C PHE A 290 12.46 -1.64 12.99
N LEU A 291 12.56 -2.67 12.16
CA LEU A 291 13.83 -3.19 11.66
C LEU A 291 14.62 -2.19 10.81
N LYS A 292 13.92 -1.32 10.09
CA LYS A 292 14.54 -0.25 9.29
C LYS A 292 14.54 1.10 9.99
N ASN A 293 14.32 1.12 11.31
CA ASN A 293 14.49 2.32 12.11
C ASN A 293 13.62 3.49 11.63
N TYR A 294 12.36 3.21 11.29
CA TYR A 294 11.37 4.15 10.73
C TYR A 294 11.72 4.69 9.33
N ASN A 295 12.60 4.02 8.58
CA ASN A 295 12.89 4.38 7.18
C ASN A 295 12.01 3.68 6.15
N ASP A 296 11.28 2.65 6.56
CA ASP A 296 10.41 1.80 5.75
C ASP A 296 9.20 1.37 6.59
N GLY A 297 8.29 0.59 6.01
CA GLY A 297 7.09 0.10 6.66
C GLY A 297 5.99 1.15 6.81
N MET A 298 5.95 2.15 5.93
CA MET A 298 5.03 3.29 6.06
C MET A 298 3.71 3.08 5.35
N ILE A 299 2.63 3.51 6.00
CA ILE A 299 1.28 3.55 5.43
C ILE A 299 0.91 5.02 5.19
N SER A 300 0.71 5.40 3.93
CA SER A 300 0.32 6.76 3.58
C SER A 300 -1.18 6.96 3.73
N TYR A 301 -1.59 7.71 4.75
CA TYR A 301 -2.98 8.06 5.06
C TYR A 301 -3.34 9.42 4.45
N GLN A 302 -4.42 9.52 3.68
CA GLN A 302 -4.86 10.79 3.10
C GLN A 302 -5.67 11.62 4.11
N LEU A 303 -5.18 12.82 4.44
CA LEU A 303 -5.95 13.78 5.25
C LEU A 303 -7.23 14.21 4.54
N ASN A 304 -8.22 14.63 5.32
CA ASN A 304 -9.54 15.00 4.85
C ASN A 304 -9.44 16.09 3.75
N PRO A 305 -9.84 15.78 2.50
CA PRO A 305 -9.70 16.72 1.40
C PRO A 305 -10.61 17.95 1.56
N ASN A 306 -11.68 17.86 2.37
CA ASN A 306 -12.63 18.96 2.59
C ASN A 306 -12.04 20.12 3.41
N VAL A 307 -10.91 19.89 4.10
CA VAL A 307 -10.21 20.88 4.92
C VAL A 307 -8.74 21.03 4.51
N ALA A 308 -8.39 20.65 3.28
CA ALA A 308 -7.02 20.65 2.79
C ALA A 308 -6.39 22.05 2.64
N ASP A 309 -7.21 23.10 2.61
CA ASP A 309 -6.81 24.50 2.65
C ASP A 309 -6.80 25.09 4.06
N SER A 310 -7.19 24.32 5.07
CA SER A 310 -7.18 24.70 6.48
C SER A 310 -6.08 23.97 7.24
N ALA A 311 -5.03 24.70 7.63
CA ALA A 311 -3.97 24.14 8.46
C ALA A 311 -4.51 23.65 9.82
N GLU A 312 -5.41 24.40 10.45
CA GLU A 312 -6.03 24.04 11.72
C GLU A 312 -6.85 22.75 11.61
N GLY A 313 -7.75 22.68 10.61
CA GLY A 313 -8.60 21.50 10.39
C GLY A 313 -7.77 20.25 10.10
N SER A 314 -6.81 20.36 9.17
CA SER A 314 -5.93 19.25 8.79
C SER A 314 -5.05 18.76 9.95
N LEU A 315 -4.51 19.66 10.78
CA LEU A 315 -3.69 19.27 11.93
C LEU A 315 -4.53 18.62 13.04
N LYS A 316 -5.74 19.13 13.29
CA LYS A 316 -6.67 18.53 14.25
C LYS A 316 -7.00 17.08 13.88
N ASP A 317 -7.33 16.82 12.62
CA ASP A 317 -7.60 15.47 12.12
C ASP A 317 -6.36 14.59 12.23
N ALA A 318 -5.20 15.08 11.78
CA ALA A 318 -3.95 14.34 11.86
C ALA A 318 -3.62 13.90 13.30
N TYR A 319 -3.75 14.78 14.29
CA TYR A 319 -3.48 14.45 15.69
C TYR A 319 -4.49 13.46 16.28
N LYS A 320 -5.77 13.59 15.92
CA LYS A 320 -6.81 12.64 16.32
C LYS A 320 -6.52 11.23 15.80
N ILE A 321 -6.16 11.14 14.52
CA ILE A 321 -5.80 9.88 13.85
C ILE A 321 -4.53 9.29 14.47
N TYR A 322 -3.48 10.11 14.62
CA TYR A 322 -2.20 9.65 15.14
C TYR A 322 -2.34 9.09 16.56
N THR A 323 -3.05 9.80 17.43
CA THR A 323 -3.31 9.37 18.82
C THR A 323 -4.10 8.06 18.86
N ALA A 324 -5.17 7.93 18.07
CA ALA A 324 -5.94 6.68 18.01
C ALA A 324 -5.11 5.49 17.53
N CYS A 325 -4.24 5.69 16.54
CA CYS A 325 -3.30 4.67 16.11
C CYS A 325 -2.26 4.36 17.19
N GLU A 326 -1.76 5.37 17.90
CA GLU A 326 -0.78 5.15 18.95
C GLU A 326 -1.35 4.28 20.08
N GLU A 327 -2.57 4.55 20.51
CA GLU A 327 -3.28 3.73 21.52
C GLU A 327 -3.42 2.28 21.07
N TYR A 328 -3.80 2.05 19.81
CA TYR A 328 -3.88 0.71 19.24
C TYR A 328 -2.50 0.01 19.24
N PHE A 329 -1.48 0.68 18.70
CA PHE A 329 -0.17 0.08 18.51
C PHE A 329 0.62 -0.08 19.81
N ARG A 330 0.32 0.67 20.88
CA ARG A 330 0.94 0.40 22.19
C ARG A 330 0.67 -1.03 22.66
N ARG A 331 -0.55 -1.54 22.42
CA ARG A 331 -0.92 -2.92 22.75
C ARG A 331 -0.26 -3.92 21.81
N TYR A 332 -0.34 -3.68 20.50
CA TYR A 332 0.23 -4.56 19.49
C TYR A 332 1.76 -4.70 19.64
N ASP A 333 2.45 -3.58 19.81
CA ASP A 333 3.91 -3.53 19.92
C ASP A 333 4.42 -4.12 21.24
N ALA A 334 3.62 -4.11 22.31
CA ALA A 334 3.97 -4.79 23.55
C ALA A 334 4.28 -6.28 23.33
N TYR A 335 3.62 -6.89 22.33
CA TYR A 335 3.86 -8.26 21.89
C TYR A 335 4.92 -8.31 20.78
N LEU A 336 4.73 -7.57 19.68
CA LEU A 336 5.65 -7.64 18.52
C LEU A 336 7.11 -7.43 18.93
N VAL A 337 7.38 -6.34 19.67
CA VAL A 337 8.73 -5.96 20.10
C VAL A 337 9.00 -6.32 21.56
N TRP A 338 8.39 -7.40 22.05
CA TRP A 338 8.72 -7.97 23.35
C TRP A 338 10.21 -8.37 23.39
N GLY A 339 10.90 -8.08 24.50
CA GLY A 339 12.33 -8.32 24.62
C GLY A 339 13.24 -7.40 23.79
N TRP A 340 12.69 -6.44 23.03
CA TRP A 340 13.50 -5.40 22.38
C TRP A 340 14.00 -4.36 23.40
N PRO A 341 15.14 -3.68 23.12
CA PRO A 341 15.69 -2.63 23.98
C PRO A 341 14.70 -1.52 24.38
N LEU A 342 14.94 -0.90 25.54
CA LEU A 342 14.07 0.14 26.09
C LEU A 342 14.00 1.42 25.24
N ASN A 343 15.01 1.69 24.40
CA ASN A 343 15.02 2.85 23.51
C ASN A 343 14.14 2.69 22.26
N VAL A 344 13.45 1.55 22.11
CA VAL A 344 12.49 1.31 21.03
C VAL A 344 11.13 1.87 21.44
N GLU A 345 10.70 2.92 20.74
CA GLU A 345 9.43 3.62 20.98
C GLU A 345 8.23 2.75 20.56
N ARG A 346 7.55 2.15 21.54
CA ARG A 346 6.32 1.36 21.35
C ARG A 346 5.13 2.29 21.17
N GLY A 347 4.20 1.90 20.31
CA GLY A 347 3.02 2.68 19.98
C GLY A 347 3.18 3.60 18.79
N ARG A 348 4.42 4.04 18.46
CA ARG A 348 4.64 5.00 17.37
C ARG A 348 3.96 4.55 16.08
N PRO A 349 2.95 5.28 15.57
CA PRO A 349 2.29 4.94 14.31
C PRO A 349 3.25 4.96 13.13
N ASN A 350 3.19 3.93 12.29
CA ASN A 350 3.91 3.85 11.01
C ASN A 350 3.09 4.51 9.89
N ILE A 351 2.57 5.72 10.16
CA ILE A 351 1.79 6.52 9.22
C ILE A 351 2.66 7.61 8.63
N VAL A 352 2.42 7.90 7.36
CA VAL A 352 2.76 9.19 6.76
C VAL A 352 1.49 9.89 6.29
N PHE A 353 1.28 11.14 6.68
CA PHE A 353 0.10 11.89 6.29
C PHE A 353 0.26 12.43 4.87
N LYS A 354 -0.66 12.08 3.97
CA LYS A 354 -0.71 12.68 2.65
C LYS A 354 -1.34 14.06 2.73
N VAL A 355 -0.53 15.07 2.46
CA VAL A 355 -0.91 16.49 2.47
C VAL A 355 -1.06 16.93 1.01
N ALA A 356 -2.19 17.50 0.64
CA ALA A 356 -2.39 18.00 -0.72
C ALA A 356 -1.65 19.34 -0.90
N GLY A 357 -0.73 19.41 -1.86
CA GLY A 357 0.04 20.60 -2.21
C GLY A 357 -0.74 21.67 -3.00
N SER A 358 -2.06 21.73 -2.83
CA SER A 358 -2.97 22.60 -3.58
C SER A 358 -3.12 24.00 -2.99
N SER A 359 -2.64 24.23 -1.76
CA SER A 359 -2.80 25.50 -1.05
C SER A 359 -1.53 25.87 -0.26
N PRO A 360 -1.35 27.15 0.12
CA PRO A 360 -0.30 27.55 1.05
C PRO A 360 -0.38 26.86 2.41
N ALA A 361 -1.56 26.41 2.84
CA ALA A 361 -1.74 25.71 4.12
C ALA A 361 -0.93 24.41 4.17
N ALA A 362 -0.70 23.75 3.03
CA ALA A 362 0.13 22.55 2.93
C ALA A 362 1.53 22.75 3.53
N ILE A 363 2.12 23.93 3.37
CA ILE A 363 3.43 24.27 3.94
C ILE A 363 3.38 24.18 5.47
N THR A 364 2.40 24.82 6.08
CA THR A 364 2.22 24.83 7.54
C THR A 364 1.92 23.42 8.05
N ILE A 365 0.98 22.71 7.40
CA ILE A 365 0.61 21.34 7.77
C ILE A 365 1.84 20.43 7.75
N THR A 366 2.58 20.42 6.63
CA THR A 366 3.82 19.64 6.50
C THR A 366 4.82 20.00 7.60
N THR A 367 5.10 21.28 7.80
CA THR A 367 6.11 21.73 8.77
C THR A 367 5.77 21.31 10.20
N GLU A 368 4.50 21.45 10.60
CA GLU A 368 4.05 21.14 11.96
C GLU A 368 3.98 19.63 12.24
N LEU A 369 3.53 18.81 11.28
CA LEU A 369 3.55 17.34 11.44
C LEU A 369 4.98 16.81 11.56
N GLU A 370 5.87 17.26 10.68
CA GLU A 370 7.27 16.84 10.67
C GLU A 370 8.02 17.26 11.94
N ALA A 371 7.66 18.40 12.54
CA ALA A 371 8.21 18.84 13.82
C ALA A 371 7.84 17.96 15.02
N GLN A 372 6.80 17.14 14.89
CA GLN A 372 6.42 16.12 15.85
C GLN A 372 6.99 14.74 15.50
N GLY A 373 7.84 14.64 14.46
CA GLY A 373 8.33 13.37 13.95
C GLY A 373 7.23 12.55 13.22
N MET A 374 6.10 13.17 12.87
CA MET A 374 5.06 12.54 12.06
C MET A 374 5.41 12.73 10.59
N GLY A 375 5.66 11.63 9.87
CA GLY A 375 6.10 11.73 8.49
C GLY A 375 4.97 12.20 7.58
N THR A 376 5.33 12.83 6.46
CA THR A 376 4.36 13.31 5.47
C THR A 376 4.67 12.80 4.07
N ASN A 377 3.62 12.55 3.29
CA ASN A 377 3.67 12.22 1.87
C ASN A 377 2.94 13.31 1.07
N ASN A 378 3.63 14.39 0.74
CA ASN A 378 2.94 15.49 0.06
C ASN A 378 2.58 15.05 -1.36
N THR A 379 1.35 15.34 -1.79
CA THR A 379 0.76 14.85 -3.05
C THR A 379 0.04 15.98 -3.76
N VAL A 380 -0.53 15.73 -4.94
CA VAL A 380 -1.14 16.80 -5.76
C VAL A 380 -0.10 17.87 -6.09
N VAL A 381 1.15 17.44 -6.31
CA VAL A 381 2.29 18.27 -6.66
C VAL A 381 2.61 18.04 -8.14
N TYR A 382 2.73 19.11 -8.92
CA TYR A 382 2.91 19.03 -10.37
C TYR A 382 4.19 19.73 -10.85
N THR A 383 4.66 20.74 -10.10
CA THR A 383 5.75 21.63 -10.55
C THR A 383 6.95 21.56 -9.62
N VAL A 384 8.12 21.90 -10.17
CA VAL A 384 9.38 21.98 -9.41
C VAL A 384 9.26 22.94 -8.23
N SER A 385 8.60 24.10 -8.41
CA SER A 385 8.46 25.11 -7.36
C SER A 385 7.59 24.64 -6.20
N GLN A 386 6.48 23.95 -6.49
CA GLN A 386 5.61 23.37 -5.46
C GLN A 386 6.37 22.30 -4.65
N GLU A 387 7.00 21.35 -5.35
CA GLU A 387 7.73 20.25 -4.72
C GLU A 387 8.91 20.77 -3.89
N ALA A 388 9.70 21.71 -4.43
CA ALA A 388 10.81 22.31 -3.71
C ALA A 388 10.37 23.05 -2.44
N ARG A 389 9.26 23.81 -2.49
CA ARG A 389 8.77 24.53 -1.32
C ARG A 389 8.32 23.57 -0.21
N LEU A 390 7.70 22.46 -0.59
CA LEU A 390 7.21 21.43 0.32
C LEU A 390 8.34 20.58 0.92
N ILE A 391 9.39 20.27 0.15
CA ILE A 391 10.62 19.65 0.68
C ILE A 391 11.28 20.55 1.73
N LEU A 392 11.35 21.86 1.47
CA LEU A 392 11.88 22.83 2.44
C LEU A 392 11.03 22.87 3.73
N ALA A 393 9.71 22.78 3.61
CA ALA A 393 8.81 22.67 4.77
C ALA A 393 9.09 21.40 5.59
N LYS A 394 9.32 20.26 4.93
CA LYS A 394 9.74 19.02 5.63
C LYS A 394 11.05 19.22 6.35
N PHE A 395 12.05 19.77 5.69
CA PHE A 395 13.37 20.02 6.26
C PHE A 395 13.29 20.90 7.51
N GLU A 396 12.51 21.98 7.46
CA GLU A 396 12.26 22.86 8.61
C GLU A 396 11.60 22.10 9.78
N GLY A 397 10.54 21.34 9.52
CA GLY A 397 9.88 20.52 10.54
C GLY A 397 10.82 19.47 11.14
N MET A 398 11.50 18.68 10.31
CA MET A 398 12.46 17.66 10.73
C MET A 398 13.59 18.26 11.58
N ALA A 399 14.12 19.43 11.22
CA ALA A 399 15.15 20.11 12.01
C ALA A 399 14.63 20.46 13.41
N ARG A 400 13.36 20.92 13.53
CA ARG A 400 12.73 21.17 14.83
C ARG A 400 12.57 19.88 15.66
N ALA A 401 12.17 18.77 15.03
CA ALA A 401 12.07 17.47 15.69
C ALA A 401 13.42 17.00 16.22
N VAL A 402 14.46 17.01 15.38
CA VAL A 402 15.83 16.59 15.75
C VAL A 402 16.39 17.42 16.91
N LYS A 403 16.17 18.74 16.90
CA LYS A 403 16.57 19.63 18.02
C LYS A 403 15.89 19.28 19.36
N ARG A 404 14.76 18.58 19.32
CA ARG A 404 14.05 18.06 20.50
C ARG A 404 14.40 16.60 20.80
N ALA A 405 15.41 16.04 20.13
CA ALA A 405 15.74 14.62 20.15
C ALA A 405 14.59 13.68 19.71
N ILE A 406 13.60 14.24 19.01
CA ILE A 406 12.53 13.44 18.40
C ILE A 406 13.08 12.83 17.13
N LYS A 407 13.07 11.50 17.08
CA LYS A 407 13.47 10.77 15.88
C LYS A 407 12.50 11.07 14.75
N VAL A 408 13.01 11.30 13.55
CA VAL A 408 12.20 11.59 12.36
C VAL A 408 11.69 10.30 11.71
N THR A 409 10.57 10.43 11.00
CA THR A 409 9.95 9.35 10.21
C THR A 409 10.32 9.53 8.73
N ARG A 410 10.31 8.46 7.95
CA ARG A 410 10.44 8.54 6.49
C ARG A 410 9.37 9.44 5.89
N ASN A 411 9.78 10.27 4.93
CA ASN A 411 8.90 11.19 4.22
C ASN A 411 8.91 10.91 2.72
N TYR A 412 7.85 11.34 2.05
CA TYR A 412 7.65 11.18 0.61
C TYR A 412 7.16 12.48 -0.03
N GLU A 413 7.47 12.63 -1.31
CA GLU A 413 6.90 13.62 -2.23
C GLU A 413 6.36 12.84 -3.43
N THR A 414 5.06 12.97 -3.68
CA THR A 414 4.37 12.29 -4.77
C THR A 414 4.11 13.30 -5.89
N ASN A 415 4.98 13.28 -6.89
CA ASN A 415 4.81 14.03 -8.12
C ASN A 415 3.72 13.39 -9.00
N MET A 416 2.76 14.19 -9.46
CA MET A 416 1.65 13.75 -10.30
C MET A 416 1.99 13.82 -11.80
N GLY A 417 3.12 13.21 -12.19
CA GLY A 417 3.69 13.30 -13.54
C GLY A 417 2.69 12.99 -14.65
N GLY A 418 2.03 11.83 -14.61
CA GLY A 418 1.04 11.46 -15.63
C GLY A 418 -0.16 12.42 -15.72
N ARG A 419 -0.54 13.10 -14.62
CA ARG A 419 -1.60 14.12 -14.66
C ARG A 419 -1.11 15.43 -15.26
N LEU A 420 0.13 15.83 -14.96
CA LEU A 420 0.78 16.96 -15.63
C LEU A 420 0.85 16.71 -17.14
N GLU A 421 1.28 15.52 -17.55
CA GLU A 421 1.35 15.15 -18.96
C GLU A 421 -0.02 15.21 -19.64
N ASP A 422 -1.06 14.66 -19.01
CA ASP A 422 -2.43 14.76 -19.52
C ASP A 422 -2.87 16.22 -19.72
N HIS A 423 -2.61 17.09 -18.75
CA HIS A 423 -2.94 18.51 -18.86
C HIS A 423 -2.14 19.22 -19.97
N LEU A 424 -0.84 18.94 -20.09
CA LEU A 424 0.01 19.50 -21.15
C LEU A 424 -0.48 19.07 -22.54
N ARG A 425 -0.93 17.83 -22.70
CA ARG A 425 -1.56 17.36 -23.96
C ARG A 425 -2.78 18.21 -24.30
N GLU A 426 -3.68 18.45 -23.35
CA GLU A 426 -4.89 19.24 -23.56
C GLU A 426 -4.55 20.68 -23.98
N VAL A 427 -3.59 21.31 -23.30
CA VAL A 427 -3.15 22.69 -23.60
C VAL A 427 -2.51 22.78 -24.98
N ILE A 428 -1.61 21.86 -25.32
CA ILE A 428 -0.94 21.82 -26.62
C ILE A 428 -1.95 21.56 -27.74
N ALA A 429 -2.86 20.60 -27.55
CA ALA A 429 -3.90 20.31 -28.54
C ALA A 429 -4.79 21.53 -28.77
N ALA A 430 -5.25 22.19 -27.70
CA ALA A 430 -6.09 23.37 -27.79
C ALA A 430 -5.37 24.53 -28.52
N ASP A 431 -4.09 24.76 -28.23
CA ASP A 431 -3.28 25.76 -28.92
C ASP A 431 -3.12 25.46 -30.42
N LEU A 432 -2.83 24.21 -30.79
CA LEU A 432 -2.74 23.79 -32.18
C LEU A 432 -4.08 23.93 -32.91
N ILE A 433 -5.20 23.60 -32.25
CA ILE A 433 -6.54 23.79 -32.81
C ILE A 433 -6.82 25.27 -33.04
N ARG A 434 -6.56 26.14 -32.05
CA ARG A 434 -6.73 27.59 -32.19
C ARG A 434 -5.96 28.12 -33.39
N LYS A 435 -4.66 27.80 -33.49
CA LYS A 435 -3.79 28.19 -34.61
C LYS A 435 -4.27 27.69 -35.97
N ALA A 436 -4.77 26.46 -36.03
CA ALA A 436 -5.34 25.92 -37.26
C ALA A 436 -6.63 26.66 -37.67
N LEU A 437 -7.48 26.98 -36.68
CA LEU A 437 -8.75 27.67 -36.92
C LEU A 437 -8.60 29.15 -37.29
N GLU A 438 -7.50 29.80 -36.95
CA GLU A 438 -7.20 31.19 -37.39
C GLU A 438 -7.21 31.34 -38.92
N LYS A 439 -6.91 30.26 -39.65
CA LYS A 439 -6.82 30.26 -41.12
C LYS A 439 -8.17 30.07 -41.83
N VAL A 440 -9.26 29.89 -41.10
CA VAL A 440 -10.59 29.62 -41.66
C VAL A 440 -11.66 30.59 -41.15
N LYS A 441 -12.63 30.88 -42.01
CA LYS A 441 -13.77 31.75 -41.65
C LYS A 441 -14.80 31.03 -40.77
N ASN A 442 -15.17 29.80 -41.14
CA ASN A 442 -16.22 29.02 -40.45
C ASN A 442 -15.61 28.12 -39.37
N LYS A 443 -15.08 28.73 -38.29
CA LYS A 443 -14.30 28.02 -37.26
C LYS A 443 -15.10 26.91 -36.54
N GLU A 444 -16.36 27.19 -36.19
CA GLU A 444 -17.20 26.23 -35.47
C GLU A 444 -17.51 24.98 -36.29
N GLU A 445 -17.81 25.16 -37.58
CA GLU A 445 -18.05 24.05 -38.51
C GLU A 445 -16.81 23.15 -38.67
N GLU A 446 -15.62 23.75 -38.74
CA GLU A 446 -14.38 23.00 -38.87
C GLU A 446 -14.02 22.25 -37.57
N LEU A 447 -14.24 22.88 -36.42
CA LEU A 447 -14.07 22.24 -35.12
C LEU A 447 -15.07 21.08 -34.92
N PHE A 448 -16.32 21.27 -35.34
CA PHE A 448 -17.37 20.26 -35.26
C PHE A 448 -17.02 18.97 -36.03
N LYS A 449 -16.43 19.11 -37.22
CA LYS A 449 -15.93 17.95 -37.99
C LYS A 449 -14.85 17.18 -37.23
N LEU A 450 -13.90 17.89 -36.60
CA LEU A 450 -12.89 17.26 -35.74
C LEU A 450 -13.53 16.58 -34.53
N ALA A 451 -14.46 17.25 -33.86
CA ALA A 451 -15.17 16.75 -32.69
C ALA A 451 -15.86 15.41 -32.99
N LYS A 452 -16.62 15.33 -34.10
CA LYS A 452 -17.24 14.07 -34.56
C LYS A 452 -16.21 12.99 -34.85
N ALA A 453 -15.11 13.33 -35.52
CA ALA A 453 -14.06 12.36 -35.85
C ALA A 453 -13.31 11.83 -34.60
N LEU A 454 -13.30 12.58 -33.50
CA LEU A 454 -12.73 12.17 -32.22
C LEU A 454 -13.74 11.49 -31.28
N GLY A 455 -15.02 11.40 -31.67
CA GLY A 455 -16.07 10.77 -30.88
C GLY A 455 -16.62 11.65 -29.75
N VAL A 456 -16.50 12.97 -29.85
CA VAL A 456 -17.18 13.91 -28.94
C VAL A 456 -18.69 13.85 -29.23
N PRO A 457 -19.57 13.71 -28.22
CA PRO A 457 -21.01 13.60 -28.43
C PRO A 457 -21.63 14.97 -28.79
N VAL A 458 -21.56 15.33 -30.07
CA VAL A 458 -22.04 16.63 -30.59
C VAL A 458 -22.98 16.45 -31.78
N GLU A 459 -24.09 17.20 -31.79
CA GLU A 459 -25.12 17.11 -32.84
C GLU A 459 -24.99 18.19 -33.92
N LYS A 460 -24.85 19.46 -33.52
CA LYS A 460 -24.67 20.60 -34.44
C LYS A 460 -23.55 21.55 -34.00
N PRO A 461 -22.96 22.32 -34.94
CA PRO A 461 -21.92 23.30 -34.61
C PRO A 461 -22.35 24.37 -33.61
N GLU A 462 -23.58 24.90 -33.73
CA GLU A 462 -24.07 26.05 -32.97
C GLU A 462 -24.57 25.68 -31.56
N ASP A 463 -24.79 24.40 -31.30
CA ASP A 463 -25.33 23.92 -30.02
C ASP A 463 -24.33 24.13 -28.87
N ILE A 464 -24.84 24.09 -27.64
CA ILE A 464 -24.02 23.90 -26.44
C ILE A 464 -23.57 22.45 -26.41
N TRP A 465 -22.25 22.23 -26.45
CA TRP A 465 -21.69 20.89 -26.43
C TRP A 465 -21.53 20.40 -25.01
N LYS A 466 -21.88 19.14 -24.75
CA LYS A 466 -21.68 18.52 -23.44
C LYS A 466 -20.86 17.25 -23.60
N GLY A 467 -19.85 17.05 -22.78
CA GLY A 467 -19.02 15.86 -22.85
C GLY A 467 -18.16 15.67 -21.61
N THR A 468 -17.60 14.47 -21.46
CA THR A 468 -16.78 14.16 -20.30
C THR A 468 -15.36 14.69 -20.47
N SER A 469 -14.80 15.29 -19.42
CA SER A 469 -13.41 15.75 -19.46
C SER A 469 -12.41 14.59 -19.40
N GLY A 470 -12.80 13.45 -18.81
CA GLY A 470 -11.88 12.38 -18.43
C GLY A 470 -11.13 12.64 -17.11
N TRP A 471 -11.45 13.74 -16.42
CA TRP A 471 -10.99 14.06 -15.06
C TRP A 471 -12.01 13.69 -13.97
N GLY A 472 -13.15 13.13 -14.34
CA GLY A 472 -14.23 12.74 -13.41
C GLY A 472 -15.35 13.78 -13.29
N TYR A 473 -15.38 14.78 -14.16
CA TYR A 473 -16.47 15.74 -14.31
C TYR A 473 -16.80 15.96 -15.78
N ASP A 474 -18.03 16.42 -16.04
CA ASP A 474 -18.49 16.78 -17.38
C ASP A 474 -18.29 18.27 -17.65
N MET A 475 -18.11 18.61 -18.92
CA MET A 475 -17.94 19.98 -19.41
C MET A 475 -19.14 20.38 -20.25
N GLU A 476 -19.59 21.62 -20.08
CA GLU A 476 -20.51 22.28 -21.00
C GLU A 476 -19.76 23.39 -21.74
N ALA A 477 -19.91 23.45 -23.06
CA ALA A 477 -19.15 24.31 -23.92
C ALA A 477 -20.07 25.08 -24.87
N SER A 478 -20.21 26.38 -24.63
CA SER A 478 -21.09 27.29 -25.34
C SER A 478 -20.32 28.17 -26.34
N THR A 479 -19.09 28.55 -25.99
CA THR A 479 -18.23 29.38 -26.83
C THR A 479 -17.27 28.53 -27.66
N LEU A 480 -16.73 29.10 -28.75
CA LEU A 480 -15.71 28.42 -29.56
C LEU A 480 -14.52 27.96 -28.71
N ASP A 481 -14.05 28.77 -27.75
CA ASP A 481 -12.90 28.39 -26.92
C ASP A 481 -13.23 27.23 -25.98
N GLU A 482 -14.39 27.25 -25.32
CA GLU A 482 -14.86 26.13 -24.51
C GLU A 482 -15.01 24.85 -25.34
N LYS A 483 -15.51 24.97 -26.59
CA LYS A 483 -15.63 23.85 -27.52
C LYS A 483 -14.26 23.28 -27.90
N ILE A 484 -13.25 24.15 -28.11
CA ILE A 484 -11.86 23.71 -28.36
C ILE A 484 -11.33 22.96 -27.14
N ASN A 485 -11.53 23.48 -25.93
CA ASN A 485 -11.08 22.84 -24.71
C ASN A 485 -11.76 21.47 -24.49
N LEU A 486 -13.07 21.35 -24.78
CA LEU A 486 -13.79 20.08 -24.74
C LEU A 486 -13.22 19.07 -25.74
N VAL A 487 -13.00 19.46 -27.00
CA VAL A 487 -12.43 18.58 -28.04
C VAL A 487 -11.01 18.13 -27.67
N SER A 488 -10.26 19.01 -27.00
CA SER A 488 -8.88 18.75 -26.57
C SER A 488 -8.78 17.91 -25.31
N ALA A 489 -9.87 17.71 -24.57
CA ALA A 489 -9.88 17.00 -23.31
C ALA A 489 -9.33 15.57 -23.45
N LYS A 490 -8.65 15.06 -22.41
CA LYS A 490 -8.02 13.72 -22.41
C LYS A 490 -8.98 12.58 -22.74
N ALA A 491 -10.28 12.75 -22.49
CA ALA A 491 -11.29 11.79 -22.88
C ALA A 491 -11.34 11.55 -24.39
N TYR A 492 -11.06 12.58 -25.18
CA TYR A 492 -11.24 12.59 -26.64
C TYR A 492 -9.91 12.70 -27.40
N LEU A 493 -8.90 13.37 -26.86
CA LEU A 493 -7.64 13.65 -27.56
C LEU A 493 -6.42 13.20 -26.76
N ARG A 494 -6.35 11.90 -26.50
CA ARG A 494 -5.16 11.20 -26.00
C ARG A 494 -4.93 9.89 -26.78
N PRO A 495 -3.74 9.65 -27.36
CA PRO A 495 -2.57 10.54 -27.44
C PRO A 495 -2.75 11.68 -28.48
N LEU A 496 -1.80 12.63 -28.54
CA LEU A 496 -1.76 13.69 -29.57
C LEU A 496 -1.65 13.15 -31.00
N THR A 497 -1.13 11.93 -31.16
CA THR A 497 -0.92 11.27 -32.47
C THR A 497 -2.20 10.66 -33.08
N LYS A 498 -3.39 11.04 -32.60
CA LYS A 498 -4.64 10.59 -33.21
C LYS A 498 -4.73 11.04 -34.66
N LYS A 499 -4.94 10.07 -35.57
CA LYS A 499 -5.03 10.29 -37.02
C LYS A 499 -6.01 11.42 -37.42
N PRO A 500 -7.25 11.50 -36.87
CA PRO A 500 -8.15 12.61 -37.18
C PRO A 500 -7.59 13.99 -36.84
N PHE A 501 -6.79 14.10 -35.79
CA PHE A 501 -6.20 15.35 -35.36
C PHE A 501 -5.08 15.79 -36.32
N ALA A 502 -4.17 14.88 -36.68
CA ALA A 502 -3.14 15.16 -37.68
C ALA A 502 -3.73 15.58 -39.04
N GLU A 503 -4.80 14.90 -39.48
CA GLU A 503 -5.52 15.23 -40.71
C GLU A 503 -6.16 16.62 -40.65
N PHE A 504 -6.77 16.98 -39.52
CA PHE A 504 -7.32 18.30 -39.29
C PHE A 504 -6.25 19.40 -39.38
N LEU A 505 -5.12 19.23 -38.70
CA LEU A 505 -4.05 20.25 -38.69
C LEU A 505 -3.41 20.43 -40.07
N ALA A 506 -3.20 19.33 -40.82
CA ALA A 506 -2.68 19.39 -42.18
C ALA A 506 -3.69 20.02 -43.16
N ARG A 507 -4.98 19.63 -43.08
CA ARG A 507 -6.04 20.14 -43.95
C ARG A 507 -6.28 21.63 -43.79
N LEU A 508 -6.12 22.16 -42.56
CA LEU A 508 -6.21 23.60 -42.30
C LEU A 508 -4.88 24.33 -42.53
N GLY A 509 -3.86 23.64 -43.07
CA GLY A 509 -2.60 24.24 -43.50
C GLY A 509 -1.68 24.65 -42.36
N LEU A 510 -1.82 24.08 -41.16
CA LEU A 510 -0.84 24.27 -40.08
C LEU A 510 0.44 23.46 -40.35
N TYR A 511 0.31 22.33 -41.03
CA TYR A 511 1.42 21.48 -41.49
C TYR A 511 1.32 21.22 -43.00
N ARG A 512 2.42 20.85 -43.65
CA ARG A 512 2.49 20.67 -45.11
C ARG A 512 1.73 19.44 -45.59
N SER A 513 1.76 18.38 -44.80
CA SER A 513 1.03 17.15 -45.05
C SER A 513 0.61 16.50 -43.73
N LYS A 514 -0.20 15.45 -43.84
CA LYS A 514 -0.58 14.63 -42.69
C LYS A 514 0.63 13.93 -42.07
N GLU A 515 1.57 13.45 -42.87
CA GLU A 515 2.81 12.83 -42.40
C GLU A 515 3.68 13.82 -41.64
N ASP A 516 3.81 15.06 -42.16
CA ASP A 516 4.51 16.18 -41.49
C ASP A 516 3.85 16.48 -40.13
N ALA A 517 2.51 16.57 -40.08
CA ALA A 517 1.77 16.74 -38.84
C ALA A 517 1.99 15.58 -37.86
N MET A 518 1.93 14.33 -38.33
CA MET A 518 2.10 13.14 -37.49
C MET A 518 3.49 13.07 -36.86
N ASN A 519 4.54 13.42 -37.62
CA ASN A 519 5.90 13.43 -37.12
C ASN A 519 6.08 14.48 -36.01
N SER A 520 5.62 15.72 -36.24
CA SER A 520 5.67 16.75 -35.19
C SER A 520 4.82 16.41 -33.96
N LEU A 521 3.63 15.83 -34.16
CA LEU A 521 2.79 15.39 -33.03
C LEU A 521 3.44 14.25 -32.24
N LYS A 522 4.19 13.36 -32.89
CA LYS A 522 4.94 12.29 -32.22
C LYS A 522 6.07 12.86 -31.37
N GLU A 523 6.85 13.80 -31.89
CA GLU A 523 7.90 14.50 -31.12
C GLU A 523 7.32 15.23 -29.91
N LEU A 524 6.17 15.91 -30.08
CA LEU A 524 5.46 16.56 -28.98
C LEU A 524 4.94 15.54 -27.94
N GLU A 525 4.36 14.42 -28.37
CA GLU A 525 3.88 13.37 -27.46
C GLU A 525 5.03 12.76 -26.65
N GLU A 526 6.18 12.51 -27.28
CA GLU A 526 7.39 12.01 -26.61
C GLU A 526 7.93 13.03 -25.60
N ALA A 527 8.00 14.31 -25.98
CA ALA A 527 8.43 15.39 -25.08
C ALA A 527 7.47 15.54 -23.90
N VAL A 528 6.15 15.54 -24.16
CA VAL A 528 5.13 15.63 -23.11
C VAL A 528 5.26 14.44 -22.16
N GLY A 529 5.38 13.21 -22.67
CA GLY A 529 5.54 12.00 -21.85
C GLY A 529 6.77 11.98 -20.93
N MET A 530 7.75 12.87 -21.14
CA MET A 530 8.90 13.03 -20.24
C MET A 530 8.73 14.12 -19.19
N SER A 531 7.67 14.94 -19.27
CA SER A 531 7.52 16.16 -18.46
C SER A 531 7.51 15.88 -16.95
N GLY A 532 6.77 14.87 -16.49
CA GLY A 532 6.77 14.47 -15.07
C GLY A 532 8.14 14.01 -14.58
N THR A 533 8.85 13.26 -15.43
CA THR A 533 10.23 12.81 -15.14
C THR A 533 11.20 13.98 -15.04
N LEU A 534 11.06 15.00 -15.90
CA LEU A 534 11.89 16.21 -15.85
C LEU A 534 11.68 17.00 -14.55
N VAL A 535 10.45 17.08 -14.05
CA VAL A 535 10.16 17.69 -12.74
C VAL A 535 10.90 16.93 -11.64
N ALA A 536 10.73 15.60 -11.58
CA ALA A 536 11.39 14.75 -10.59
C ALA A 536 12.92 14.83 -10.67
N GLN A 537 13.50 14.82 -11.87
CA GLN A 537 14.95 14.97 -12.07
C GLN A 537 15.46 16.33 -11.59
N ARG A 538 14.72 17.41 -11.87
CA ARG A 538 15.11 18.75 -11.44
C ARG A 538 15.07 18.89 -9.93
N VAL A 539 14.02 18.37 -9.29
CA VAL A 539 13.90 18.35 -7.82
C VAL A 539 15.02 17.49 -7.22
N TRP A 540 15.28 16.31 -7.78
CA TRP A 540 16.38 15.46 -7.34
C TRP A 540 17.72 16.19 -7.41
N TRP A 541 17.99 16.90 -8.51
CA TRP A 541 19.22 17.66 -8.64
C TRP A 541 19.34 18.78 -7.60
N LEU A 542 18.24 19.48 -7.29
CA LEU A 542 18.22 20.56 -6.30
C LEU A 542 18.55 20.06 -4.88
N PHE A 543 18.04 18.90 -4.48
CA PHE A 543 18.14 18.44 -3.08
C PHE A 543 19.12 17.29 -2.83
N PHE A 544 19.26 16.39 -3.80
CA PHE A 544 19.87 15.08 -3.59
C PHE A 544 21.09 14.80 -4.48
N SER A 545 21.43 15.70 -5.41
CA SER A 545 22.67 15.58 -6.18
C SER A 545 23.90 15.58 -5.26
N PRO A 546 25.02 14.94 -5.67
CA PRO A 546 26.26 14.94 -4.89
C PRO A 546 26.75 16.34 -4.52
N GLU A 547 26.49 17.34 -5.36
CA GLU A 547 26.91 18.74 -5.17
C GLU A 547 26.03 19.50 -4.17
N ASN A 548 24.72 19.23 -4.14
CA ASN A 548 23.77 20.00 -3.32
C ASN A 548 23.42 19.31 -2.00
N ARG A 549 23.43 17.97 -1.94
CA ARG A 549 23.09 17.24 -0.71
C ARG A 549 23.93 17.66 0.51
N PRO A 550 25.27 17.83 0.41
CA PRO A 550 26.07 18.29 1.56
C PRO A 550 25.70 19.70 2.03
N LYS A 551 25.27 20.60 1.11
CA LYS A 551 24.85 21.96 1.44
C LYS A 551 23.57 21.95 2.27
N TRP A 552 22.60 21.12 1.89
CA TRP A 552 21.36 20.94 2.65
C TRP A 552 21.59 20.32 4.03
N LEU A 553 22.45 19.30 4.12
CA LEU A 553 22.81 18.71 5.41
C LEU A 553 23.45 19.75 6.34
N LYS A 554 24.34 20.60 5.82
CA LYS A 554 24.94 21.71 6.57
C LYS A 554 23.92 22.76 7.01
N TRP A 555 22.85 22.98 6.24
CA TRP A 555 21.79 23.91 6.61
C TRP A 555 20.87 23.35 7.72
N LEU A 556 20.71 22.03 7.76
CA LEU A 556 19.88 21.32 8.74
C LEU A 556 20.53 21.15 10.13
N MET A 557 21.86 21.07 10.16
CA MET A 557 22.68 21.01 11.38
C MET A 557 22.95 22.41 11.94
#